data_AF-A0A8X6SH27-F1
#
_entry.id   AF-A0A8X6SH27-F1
#
_cell.length_a   1.000
_cell.length_b   1.000
_cell.length_c   1.000
_cell.angle_alpha   90.00
_cell.angle_beta   90.00
_cell.angle_gamma   90.00
#
_symmetry.space_group_name_H-M   'P 1'
#
loop_
_entity.id
_entity.type
_entity.pdbx_description
1 polymer ?
#
loop_
_entity_poly.entity_id
_entity_poly.type
_entity_poly.pdbx_seq_one_letter_code
_entity_poly.pdbx_strand_id
1 'polypeptide(L)'
;MKDEGILQIFCYCEIWQSGKNVIVSYDYKFRNGTPAYLWPRIPRAWGNKQNLESLKTYFQEVFSKPTPQGLWAAMAEMTPNVRMILFQPFNGLRNMADKVNREVTHWFRDLYWQKTNIIATDYFLGNDIINVAIRANKMKGVCPRSFWPHLKI
;
A
#
# COMPACT_ATOMS: atom_id res chain seq x y z
N MET A 1 19.61 9.85 25.79
CA MET A 1 19.55 9.96 24.31
C MET A 1 18.42 9.07 23.84
N LYS A 2 17.29 9.68 23.50
CA LYS A 2 16.13 9.00 22.91
C LYS A 2 16.20 9.32 21.43
N ASP A 3 16.63 8.36 20.62
CA ASP A 3 16.42 8.45 19.18
C ASP A 3 14.95 8.17 18.94
N GLU A 4 14.16 9.25 18.92
CA GLU A 4 12.84 9.22 18.36
C GLU A 4 13.00 8.88 16.88
N GLY A 5 12.58 7.66 16.53
CA GLY A 5 12.57 7.14 15.18
C GLY A 5 11.80 8.08 14.28
N ILE A 6 12.54 8.99 13.65
CA ILE A 6 12.06 9.80 12.54
C ILE A 6 11.57 8.79 11.51
N LEU A 7 10.28 8.86 11.21
CA LEU A 7 9.68 8.29 10.02
C LEU A 7 10.50 8.79 8.84
N GLN A 8 11.56 8.08 8.47
CA GLN A 8 12.46 8.52 7.42
C GLN A 8 11.78 8.23 6.09
N ILE A 9 10.93 9.17 5.70
CA ILE A 9 10.33 9.25 4.39
C ILE A 9 11.46 9.71 3.47
N PHE A 10 12.20 8.74 2.93
CA PHE A 10 13.19 9.05 1.91
C PHE A 10 12.48 9.53 0.65
N CYS A 11 13.02 10.59 0.07
CA CYS A 11 12.62 11.01 -1.25
C CYS A 11 13.05 9.92 -2.27
N TYR A 12 12.27 9.74 -3.34
CA TYR A 12 12.62 8.79 -4.40
C TYR A 12 14.05 8.97 -4.92
N CYS A 13 14.57 10.20 -4.97
CA CYS A 13 15.94 10.47 -5.39
C CYS A 13 17.01 9.93 -4.43
N GLU A 14 16.76 9.90 -3.12
CA GLU A 14 17.71 9.38 -2.14
C GLU A 14 17.82 7.86 -2.22
N ILE A 15 16.67 7.18 -2.39
CA ILE A 15 16.64 5.73 -2.64
C ILE A 15 17.42 5.44 -3.92
N TRP A 16 17.17 6.19 -4.99
CA TRP A 16 17.85 5.99 -6.28
C TRP A 16 19.36 6.25 -6.21
N GLN A 17 19.78 7.32 -5.52
CA GLN A 17 21.20 7.65 -5.33
C GLN A 17 21.94 6.63 -4.47
N SER A 18 21.24 5.97 -3.54
CA SER A 18 21.86 4.94 -2.70
C SER A 18 22.29 3.68 -3.48
N GLY A 19 21.85 3.53 -4.74
CA GLY A 19 22.09 2.33 -5.55
C GLY A 19 21.36 1.08 -5.03
N LYS A 20 20.50 1.22 -4.02
CA LYS A 20 19.70 0.14 -3.44
C LYS A 20 18.35 0.05 -4.16
N ASN A 21 17.99 -1.15 -4.61
CA ASN A 21 16.77 -1.40 -5.39
C ASN A 21 15.69 -2.15 -4.62
N VAL A 22 15.95 -2.52 -3.35
CA VAL A 22 15.07 -3.39 -2.57
C VAL A 22 14.80 -2.76 -1.21
N ILE A 23 13.52 -2.67 -0.85
CA ILE A 23 13.05 -2.31 0.48
C ILE A 23 12.47 -3.57 1.10
N VAL A 24 12.98 -3.98 2.27
CA VAL A 24 12.45 -5.12 3.03
C VAL A 24 11.87 -4.59 4.33
N SER A 25 10.57 -4.76 4.54
CA SER A 25 9.88 -4.42 5.79
C SER A 25 9.25 -5.68 6.38
N TYR A 26 9.16 -5.72 7.71
CA TYR A 26 8.50 -6.81 8.43
C TYR A 26 7.45 -6.25 9.39
N ASP A 27 6.25 -6.84 9.40
CA ASP A 27 5.12 -6.39 10.21
C ASP A 27 5.25 -6.88 11.67
N TYR A 28 6.35 -6.51 12.31
CA TYR A 28 6.66 -6.87 13.69
C TYR A 28 7.20 -5.65 14.45
N LYS A 29 6.76 -5.50 15.70
CA LYS A 29 7.26 -4.46 16.61
C LYS A 29 8.43 -5.02 17.40
N PHE A 30 9.64 -4.73 16.93
CA PHE A 30 10.86 -5.09 17.63
C PHE A 30 10.97 -4.31 18.95
N ARG A 31 11.27 -5.02 20.05
CA ARG A 31 11.39 -4.42 21.38
C ARG A 31 12.49 -3.36 21.46
N ASN A 32 13.56 -3.54 20.69
CA ASN A 32 14.75 -2.67 20.69
C ASN A 32 14.81 -1.77 19.44
N GLY A 33 13.68 -1.55 18.76
CA GLY A 33 13.65 -0.83 17.48
C GLY A 33 13.93 -1.72 16.27
N THR A 34 13.63 -1.22 15.08
CA THR A 34 13.78 -1.95 13.82
C THR A 34 15.27 -2.18 13.52
N PRO A 35 15.72 -3.41 13.21
CA PRO A 35 17.10 -3.67 12.82
C PRO A 35 17.53 -2.82 11.62
N ALA A 36 18.79 -2.39 11.58
CA ALA A 36 19.30 -1.49 10.54
C ALA A 36 19.20 -2.02 9.09
N TYR A 37 19.07 -3.35 8.92
CA TYR A 37 18.89 -3.99 7.62
C TYR A 37 17.40 -4.13 7.20
N LEU A 38 16.46 -3.74 8.06
CA LEU A 38 15.03 -3.72 7.77
C LEU A 38 14.51 -2.30 7.72
N TRP A 39 13.61 -2.05 6.77
CA TRP A 39 12.76 -0.88 6.79
C TRP A 39 11.77 -0.96 7.96
N PRO A 40 11.42 0.17 8.59
CA PRO A 40 10.37 0.21 9.60
C PRO A 40 9.07 -0.47 9.15
N ARG A 41 8.29 -0.94 10.12
CA ARG A 41 6.97 -1.52 9.88
C ARG A 41 6.10 -0.61 9.00
N ILE A 42 5.60 -1.13 7.88
CA ILE A 42 4.63 -0.44 7.02
C ILE A 42 3.20 -0.77 7.51
N PRO A 43 2.41 0.22 7.96
CA PRO A 43 1.01 0.01 8.30
C PRO A 43 0.20 -0.49 7.10
N ARG A 44 -0.73 -1.43 7.34
CA ARG A 44 -1.57 -2.02 6.30
C ARG A 44 -3.04 -1.81 6.61
N ALA A 45 -3.81 -1.37 5.63
CA ALA A 45 -5.26 -1.36 5.67
C ALA A 45 -5.77 -2.65 5.00
N TRP A 46 -6.01 -3.67 5.81
CA TRP A 46 -6.53 -4.96 5.36
C TRP A 46 -7.94 -5.19 5.92
N GLY A 47 -8.92 -5.21 5.04
CA GLY A 47 -10.33 -5.27 5.44
C GLY A 47 -10.83 -6.67 5.82
N ASN A 48 -10.09 -7.73 5.44
CA ASN A 48 -10.50 -9.13 5.56
C ASN A 48 -11.93 -9.36 5.05
N LYS A 49 -12.19 -8.93 3.81
CA LYS A 49 -13.53 -8.87 3.20
C LYS A 49 -13.72 -9.95 2.13
N GLN A 50 -14.91 -10.54 2.07
CA GLN A 50 -15.23 -11.66 1.19
C GLN A 50 -15.97 -11.24 -0.08
N ASN A 51 -16.46 -10.00 -0.13
CA ASN A 51 -17.20 -9.48 -1.28
C ASN A 51 -16.86 -8.01 -1.57
N LEU A 52 -17.12 -7.61 -2.81
CA LEU A 52 -16.79 -6.30 -3.35
C LEU A 52 -17.41 -5.14 -2.55
N GLU A 53 -18.70 -5.24 -2.19
CA GLU A 53 -19.41 -4.17 -1.49
C GLU A 53 -18.81 -3.94 -0.10
N SER A 54 -18.53 -5.01 0.64
CA SER A 54 -17.91 -4.92 1.96
C SER A 54 -16.48 -4.35 1.90
N LEU A 55 -15.73 -4.62 0.82
CA LEU A 55 -14.42 -4.03 0.58
C LEU A 55 -14.53 -2.54 0.23
N LYS A 56 -15.52 -2.16 -0.58
CA LYS A 56 -15.82 -0.77 -0.93
C LYS A 56 -16.15 0.05 0.32
N THR A 57 -17.06 -0.44 1.17
CA THR A 57 -17.43 0.21 2.43
C THR A 57 -16.23 0.34 3.37
N TYR A 58 -15.40 -0.70 3.46
CA TYR A 58 -14.16 -0.63 4.23
C TYR A 58 -13.22 0.46 3.72
N PHE A 59 -13.00 0.55 2.40
CA PHE A 59 -12.15 1.60 1.83
C PHE A 59 -12.75 2.99 1.97
N GLN A 60 -14.07 3.16 1.89
CA GLN A 60 -14.71 4.44 2.21
C GLN A 60 -14.37 4.90 3.63
N GLU A 61 -14.37 3.98 4.61
CA GLU A 61 -13.97 4.30 5.98
C GLU A 61 -12.47 4.58 6.13
N VAL A 62 -11.62 3.82 5.43
CA VAL A 62 -10.16 4.04 5.45
C VAL A 62 -9.81 5.40 4.85
N PHE A 63 -10.39 5.74 3.70
CA PHE A 63 -10.08 6.96 2.95
C PHE A 63 -10.83 8.21 3.43
N SER A 64 -11.85 8.06 4.29
CA SER A 64 -12.45 9.20 4.99
C SER A 64 -11.52 9.77 6.08
N LYS A 65 -10.61 8.95 6.61
CA LYS A 65 -9.62 9.36 7.61
C LYS A 65 -8.46 10.15 6.97
N PRO A 66 -7.72 10.95 7.76
CA PRO A 66 -6.47 11.56 7.32
C PRO A 66 -5.48 10.50 6.82
N THR A 67 -4.70 10.84 5.79
CA THR A 67 -3.68 9.93 5.24
C THR A 67 -2.59 9.71 6.29
N PRO A 68 -2.18 8.45 6.55
CA PRO A 68 -1.05 8.17 7.44
C PRO A 68 0.21 8.92 7.00
N GLN A 69 1.00 9.37 7.98
CA GLN A 69 2.33 9.89 7.69
C GLN A 69 3.24 8.75 7.22
N GLY A 70 3.90 8.93 6.07
CA GLY A 70 4.82 7.96 5.48
C GLY A 70 4.15 6.84 4.67
N LEU A 71 4.90 5.75 4.45
CA LEU A 71 4.45 4.61 3.66
C LEU A 71 3.35 3.83 4.38
N TRP A 72 2.30 3.43 3.65
CA TRP A 72 1.22 2.59 4.13
C TRP A 72 0.60 1.82 2.96
N ALA A 73 0.22 0.56 3.18
CA ALA A 73 -0.34 -0.29 2.12
C ALA A 73 -1.86 -0.40 2.23
N ALA A 74 -2.57 -0.06 1.15
CA ALA A 74 -3.93 -0.48 0.94
C ALA A 74 -3.93 -1.90 0.36
N MET A 75 -4.45 -2.86 1.13
CA MET A 75 -4.54 -4.26 0.73
C MET A 75 -5.89 -4.46 0.03
N ALA A 76 -5.88 -4.37 -1.31
CA ALA A 76 -7.06 -4.32 -2.17
C ALA A 76 -7.46 -5.69 -2.72
N GLU A 77 -7.11 -6.75 -2.01
CA GLU A 77 -7.58 -8.10 -2.23
C GLU A 77 -8.79 -8.49 -1.35
N MET A 78 -9.56 -9.48 -1.81
CA MET A 78 -10.62 -10.11 -1.00
C MET A 78 -10.08 -11.39 -0.35
N THR A 79 -10.36 -11.58 0.92
CA THR A 79 -9.89 -12.75 1.69
C THR A 79 -11.00 -13.80 1.75
N PRO A 80 -10.80 -15.02 1.21
CA PRO A 80 -11.76 -16.09 1.39
C PRO A 80 -11.85 -16.47 2.88
N ASN A 81 -13.06 -16.76 3.35
CA ASN A 81 -13.23 -17.32 4.69
C ASN A 81 -13.21 -18.86 4.65
N VAL A 82 -13.03 -19.49 5.81
CA VAL A 82 -12.95 -20.96 5.94
C VAL A 82 -14.18 -21.65 5.33
N ARG A 83 -15.37 -21.06 5.46
CA ARG A 83 -16.59 -21.60 4.83
C ARG A 83 -16.53 -21.56 3.30
N MET A 84 -16.04 -20.49 2.68
CA MET A 84 -15.85 -20.44 1.22
C MET A 84 -14.86 -21.49 0.74
N ILE A 85 -13.76 -21.68 1.48
CA ILE A 85 -12.74 -22.67 1.13
C ILE A 85 -13.33 -24.09 1.17
N LEU A 86 -14.14 -24.39 2.18
CA LEU A 86 -14.73 -25.72 2.37
C LEU A 86 -15.92 -26.01 1.43
N PHE A 87 -16.78 -25.01 1.16
CA PHE A 87 -18.03 -25.21 0.42
C PHE A 87 -17.99 -24.76 -1.04
N GLN A 88 -16.95 -24.02 -1.46
CA GLN A 88 -16.77 -23.58 -2.85
C GLN A 88 -15.33 -23.80 -3.34
N PRO A 89 -14.79 -25.04 -3.27
CA PRO A 89 -13.40 -25.32 -3.64
C PRO A 89 -13.07 -24.99 -5.11
N PHE A 90 -14.08 -24.93 -5.98
CA PHE A 90 -13.94 -24.58 -7.41
C PHE A 90 -14.03 -23.07 -7.69
N ASN A 91 -14.48 -22.24 -6.75
CA ASN A 91 -14.41 -20.78 -6.85
C ASN A 91 -13.11 -20.31 -6.18
N GLY A 92 -12.00 -20.43 -6.91
CA GLY A 92 -10.68 -20.07 -6.42
C GLY A 92 -10.45 -18.56 -6.27
N LEU A 93 -9.33 -18.22 -5.63
CA LEU A 93 -8.85 -16.84 -5.45
C LEU A 93 -8.84 -16.02 -6.75
N ARG A 94 -8.58 -16.66 -7.90
CA ARG A 94 -8.59 -15.97 -9.21
C ARG A 94 -9.98 -15.46 -9.61
N ASN A 95 -11.06 -16.18 -9.32
CA ASN A 95 -12.43 -15.72 -9.60
C ASN A 95 -12.80 -14.55 -8.66
N MET A 96 -12.39 -14.63 -7.39
CA MET A 96 -12.54 -13.51 -6.46
C MET A 96 -11.77 -12.28 -6.93
N ALA A 97 -10.52 -12.43 -7.32
CA ALA A 97 -9.70 -11.35 -7.85
C ALA A 97 -10.31 -10.74 -9.12
N ASP A 98 -10.80 -11.54 -10.06
CA ASP A 98 -11.42 -11.04 -11.29
C ASP A 98 -12.63 -10.12 -11.01
N LYS A 99 -13.45 -10.48 -10.02
CA LYS A 99 -14.61 -9.66 -9.58
C LYS A 99 -14.22 -8.33 -8.95
N VAL A 100 -13.04 -8.24 -8.33
CA VAL A 100 -12.59 -7.04 -7.61
C VAL A 100 -11.67 -6.15 -8.44
N ASN A 101 -10.88 -6.75 -9.32
CA ASN A 101 -9.74 -6.12 -9.98
C ASN A 101 -10.12 -4.93 -10.87
N ARG A 102 -11.25 -5.03 -11.59
CA ARG A 102 -11.76 -3.91 -12.38
C ARG A 102 -12.15 -2.73 -11.51
N GLU A 103 -12.86 -2.99 -10.41
CA GLU A 103 -13.32 -1.96 -9.48
C GLU A 103 -12.16 -1.32 -8.72
N VAL A 104 -11.17 -2.12 -8.29
CA VAL A 104 -9.93 -1.64 -7.69
C VAL A 104 -9.22 -0.65 -8.60
N THR A 105 -9.12 -0.96 -9.90
CA THR A 105 -8.58 0.00 -10.90
C THR A 105 -9.35 1.32 -10.87
N HIS A 106 -10.68 1.28 -10.93
CA HIS A 106 -11.52 2.49 -10.89
C HIS A 106 -11.34 3.28 -9.60
N TRP A 107 -11.38 2.63 -8.44
CA TRP A 107 -11.29 3.30 -7.15
C TRP A 107 -9.95 4.01 -6.98
N PHE A 108 -8.84 3.33 -7.30
CA PHE A 108 -7.52 3.94 -7.15
C PHE A 108 -7.24 4.97 -8.22
N ARG A 109 -7.77 4.84 -9.43
CA ARG A 109 -7.62 5.86 -10.49
C ARG A 109 -8.41 7.13 -10.21
N ASP A 110 -9.67 6.97 -9.80
CA ASP A 110 -10.64 8.08 -9.81
C ASP A 110 -10.86 8.68 -8.42
N LEU A 111 -10.72 7.88 -7.35
CA LEU A 111 -11.11 8.29 -5.99
C LEU A 111 -9.92 8.42 -5.03
N TYR A 112 -8.99 7.46 -5.06
CA TYR A 112 -8.05 7.27 -3.95
C TYR A 112 -6.58 7.58 -4.29
N TRP A 113 -6.24 7.86 -5.56
CA TRP A 113 -4.84 8.06 -5.99
C TRP A 113 -4.07 9.08 -5.14
N GLN A 114 -4.72 10.16 -4.70
CA GLN A 114 -4.07 11.22 -3.91
C GLN A 114 -3.62 10.74 -2.53
N LYS A 115 -4.43 9.90 -1.88
CA LYS A 115 -4.23 9.45 -0.49
C LYS A 115 -3.44 8.15 -0.37
N THR A 116 -3.12 7.46 -1.47
CA THR A 116 -2.43 6.16 -1.45
C THR A 116 -0.97 6.25 -1.87
N ASN A 117 -0.10 5.40 -1.31
CA ASN A 117 1.26 5.18 -1.78
C ASN A 117 1.58 3.73 -2.18
N ILE A 118 1.09 2.72 -1.44
CA ILE A 118 1.24 1.30 -1.81
C ILE A 118 -0.16 0.68 -1.98
N ILE A 119 -0.36 -0.02 -3.10
CA ILE A 119 -1.58 -0.79 -3.40
C ILE A 119 -1.15 -2.24 -3.60
N ALA A 120 -1.63 -3.15 -2.76
CA ALA A 120 -1.46 -4.58 -2.96
C ALA A 120 -2.72 -5.17 -3.61
N THR A 121 -2.54 -6.05 -4.60
CA THR A 121 -3.62 -6.71 -5.33
C THR A 121 -3.22 -8.14 -5.67
N ASP A 122 -4.22 -9.01 -5.87
CA ASP A 122 -4.01 -10.36 -6.40
C ASP A 122 -4.10 -10.38 -7.93
N TYR A 123 -3.22 -11.16 -8.57
CA TYR A 123 -3.16 -11.34 -10.03
C TYR A 123 -3.11 -10.00 -10.78
N PHE A 124 -1.97 -9.28 -10.70
CA PHE A 124 -1.81 -7.93 -11.27
C PHE A 124 -2.19 -7.80 -12.77
N LEU A 125 -2.14 -8.88 -13.55
CA LEU A 125 -2.59 -8.89 -14.95
C LEU A 125 -4.10 -8.71 -15.12
N GLY A 126 -4.90 -8.89 -14.06
CA GLY A 126 -6.34 -8.68 -14.08
C GLY A 126 -6.77 -7.24 -13.79
N ASN A 127 -5.84 -6.35 -13.43
CA ASN A 127 -6.10 -4.94 -13.14
C ASN A 127 -5.08 -4.02 -13.83
N ASP A 128 -5.31 -2.71 -13.78
CA ASP A 128 -4.43 -1.70 -14.40
C ASP A 128 -3.66 -0.87 -13.35
N ILE A 129 -3.46 -1.42 -12.14
CA ILE A 129 -2.89 -0.67 -11.02
C ILE A 129 -1.45 -0.21 -11.28
N ILE A 130 -0.70 -0.93 -12.12
CA ILE A 130 0.65 -0.50 -12.53
C ILE A 130 0.59 0.85 -13.27
N ASN A 131 -0.26 0.97 -14.31
CA ASN A 131 -0.38 2.22 -15.06
C ASN A 131 -1.02 3.33 -14.22
N VAL A 132 -1.99 2.99 -13.36
CA VAL A 132 -2.57 3.94 -12.40
C VAL A 132 -1.49 4.48 -11.46
N ALA A 133 -0.61 3.63 -10.93
CA ALA A 133 0.48 4.05 -10.06
C ALA A 133 1.48 4.96 -10.79
N ILE A 134 1.87 4.61 -12.02
CA ILE A 134 2.75 5.46 -12.85
C ILE A 134 2.11 6.82 -13.10
N ARG A 135 0.84 6.84 -13.51
CA ARG A 135 0.09 8.08 -13.78
C ARG A 135 -0.06 8.93 -12.52
N ALA A 136 -0.43 8.32 -11.39
CA ALA A 136 -0.56 9.00 -10.12
C ALA A 136 0.76 9.64 -9.69
N ASN A 137 1.90 8.94 -9.83
CA ASN A 137 3.21 9.51 -9.50
C ASN A 137 3.61 10.65 -10.45
N LYS A 138 3.29 10.56 -11.75
CA LYS A 138 3.47 11.69 -12.69
C LYS A 138 2.63 12.91 -12.29
N MET A 139 1.39 12.69 -11.84
CA MET A 139 0.48 13.77 -11.40
C MET A 139 0.88 14.38 -10.06
N LYS A 140 1.36 13.56 -9.10
CA LYS A 140 1.83 14.05 -7.79
C LYS A 140 3.06 14.95 -7.91
N GLY A 141 3.81 14.82 -9.00
CA GLY A 141 4.95 15.68 -9.28
C GLY A 141 6.14 15.37 -8.37
N VAL A 142 7.33 15.65 -8.89
CA VAL A 142 8.61 15.36 -8.25
C VAL A 142 8.69 16.00 -6.87
N CYS A 143 9.12 15.20 -5.89
CA CYS A 143 9.57 15.61 -4.55
C CYS A 143 10.39 16.92 -4.63
N PRO A 144 9.85 18.08 -4.20
CA PRO A 144 10.59 19.33 -4.22
C PRO A 144 11.73 19.25 -3.21
N ARG A 145 12.98 19.38 -3.65
CA ARG A 145 14.14 19.45 -2.74
C ARG A 145 14.00 20.53 -1.66
N SER A 146 13.20 21.57 -1.93
CA SER A 146 12.96 22.70 -1.03
C SER A 146 12.02 22.41 0.14
N PHE A 147 11.30 21.28 0.16
CA PHE A 147 10.31 21.01 1.21
C PHE A 147 10.92 20.44 2.50
N TRP A 148 12.21 20.08 2.50
CA TRP A 148 12.89 19.48 3.66
C TRP A 148 14.33 20.01 3.86
N PRO A 149 14.51 21.31 4.17
CA PRO A 149 15.84 21.95 4.24
C PRO A 149 16.74 21.48 5.39
N HIS A 150 16.27 20.56 6.25
CA HIS A 150 16.95 20.15 7.48
C HIS A 150 17.68 18.81 7.40
N LEU A 151 17.63 18.10 6.27
CA LEU A 151 18.38 16.87 6.06
C LEU A 151 19.80 17.22 5.58
N LYS A 152 20.75 17.23 6.52
CA LYS A 152 22.18 17.27 6.20
C LYS A 152 22.64 15.85 5.85
N ILE A 153 23.23 15.72 4.65
CA ILE A 153 24.03 14.57 4.22
C ILE A 153 25.32 14.55 5.05
#